data_AF-A0A2N2HEU1-F1
#
_entry.id   AF-A0A2N2HEU1-F1
#
_cell.length_a   1.000
_cell.length_b   1.000
_cell.length_c   1.000
_cell.angle_alpha   90.00
_cell.angle_beta   90.00
_cell.angle_gamma   90.00
#
_symmetry.space_group_name_H-M   'P 1'
#
loop_
_entity.id
_entity.type
_entity.pdbx_description
1 polymer ?
#
loop_
_entity_poly.entity_id
_entity_poly.type
_entity_poly.pdbx_seq_one_letter_code
_entity_poly.pdbx_strand_id
1 'polypeptide(L)'
;MTVRASSGGRLGPVHIRARGGPTTSTGTRTRNAEWVSERATTSLTDCGSNYEEARGAESPADFVHKTRIALKEVRETRYWLRLAAS
;
A
#
# COMPACT_ATOMS: atom_id res chain seq x y z
N MET A 1 -15.37 31.21 4.72
CA MET A 1 -14.51 32.32 5.18
C MET A 1 -15.44 33.34 5.84
N THR A 2 -15.42 33.45 7.15
CA THR A 2 -16.24 34.44 7.88
C THR A 2 -15.30 35.24 8.75
N VAL A 3 -15.16 36.53 8.47
CA VAL A 3 -14.35 37.47 9.23
C VAL A 3 -15.26 38.11 10.27
N ARG A 4 -14.87 38.09 11.55
CA ARG A 4 -15.48 38.94 12.57
C ARG A 4 -14.40 39.87 13.11
N ALA A 5 -14.56 41.17 12.91
CA ALA A 5 -13.72 42.19 13.52
C ALA A 5 -14.29 42.53 14.92
N SER A 6 -13.45 42.46 15.94
CA SER A 6 -13.73 43.02 17.27
C SER A 6 -12.79 44.20 17.46
N SER A 7 -13.37 45.39 17.59
CA SER A 7 -12.68 46.66 17.84
C SER A 7 -12.16 46.74 19.28
N GLY A 8 -10.88 47.07 19.45
CA GLY A 8 -10.38 47.60 20.72
C GLY A 8 -8.89 47.33 20.98
N GLY A 9 -8.07 48.39 20.91
CA GLY A 9 -6.83 48.50 21.69
C GLY A 9 -5.50 48.35 20.94
N ARG A 10 -4.77 49.47 20.83
CA ARG A 10 -3.32 49.68 20.60
C ARG A 10 -2.62 48.76 19.58
N LEU A 11 -2.21 49.36 18.46
CA LEU A 11 -1.37 48.78 17.41
C LEU A 11 0.06 48.52 17.91
N GLY A 12 0.32 47.33 18.45
CA GLY A 12 1.64 46.71 18.42
C GLY A 12 1.84 45.94 17.10
N PRO A 13 3.08 45.58 16.71
CA PRO A 13 3.31 44.78 15.50
C PRO A 13 2.55 43.44 15.61
N VAL A 14 1.58 43.24 14.73
CA VAL A 14 0.78 42.01 14.66
C VAL A 14 1.68 40.91 14.10
N HIS A 15 2.10 39.97 14.94
CA HIS A 15 2.65 38.71 14.47
C HIS A 15 1.52 37.86 13.87
N ILE A 16 1.36 37.93 12.54
CA ILE A 16 0.50 37.01 11.80
C ILE A 16 1.22 35.67 11.78
N ARG A 17 0.97 34.82 12.79
CA ARG A 17 1.38 33.42 12.73
C ARG A 17 0.43 32.72 11.76
N ALA A 18 0.89 32.48 10.54
CA ALA A 18 0.25 31.51 9.66
C ALA A 18 0.19 30.19 10.42
N ARG A 19 -1.01 29.75 10.83
CA ARG A 19 -1.20 28.36 11.24
C ARG A 19 -0.92 27.55 9.98
N GLY A 20 0.22 26.87 9.94
CA GLY A 20 0.39 25.74 9.04
C GLY A 20 -0.81 24.82 9.29
N GLY A 21 -1.72 24.75 8.32
CA GLY A 21 -2.70 23.69 8.30
C GLY A 21 -1.97 22.35 8.32
N PRO A 22 -2.58 21.27 8.81
CA PRO A 22 -1.99 19.95 8.68
C PRO A 22 -1.84 19.61 7.19
N THR A 23 -0.69 19.91 6.61
CA THR A 23 -0.27 19.46 5.28
C THR A 23 0.39 18.11 5.45
N THR A 24 -0.39 17.09 5.79
CA THR A 24 -0.09 15.68 5.52
C THR A 24 -1.38 14.91 5.82
N SER A 25 -2.27 14.79 4.83
CA SER A 25 -3.36 13.82 4.87
C SER A 25 -2.80 12.42 4.59
N THR A 26 -1.95 11.89 5.47
CA THR A 26 -1.69 10.45 5.51
C THR A 26 -2.78 9.87 6.39
N GLY A 27 -3.95 9.65 5.79
CA GLY A 27 -5.03 8.94 6.46
C GLY A 27 -4.51 7.59 6.94
N THR A 28 -4.74 7.28 8.21
CA THR A 28 -4.38 6.00 8.83
C THR A 28 -4.96 4.86 7.99
N ARG A 29 -4.14 4.14 7.20
CA ARG A 29 -4.60 2.90 6.56
C ARG A 29 -4.98 1.94 7.68
N THR A 30 -6.11 1.26 7.54
CA THR A 30 -6.52 0.26 8.53
C THR A 30 -5.51 -0.89 8.49
N ARG A 31 -5.20 -1.49 9.65
CA ARG A 31 -4.31 -2.67 9.74
C ARG A 31 -4.68 -3.78 8.74
N ASN A 32 -5.98 -3.94 8.47
CA ASN A 32 -6.48 -4.91 7.48
C ASN A 32 -6.04 -4.56 6.06
N ALA A 33 -6.08 -3.28 5.68
CA ALA A 33 -5.63 -2.84 4.36
C ALA A 33 -4.11 -3.00 4.17
N GLU A 34 -3.33 -2.80 5.24
CA GLU A 34 -1.90 -3.06 5.25
C GLU A 34 -1.61 -4.55 5.05
N TRP A 35 -2.27 -5.40 5.83
CA TRP A 35 -2.10 -6.86 5.74
C TRP A 35 -2.47 -7.43 4.37
N VAL A 36 -3.58 -6.96 3.77
CA VAL A 36 -3.96 -7.36 2.40
C VAL A 36 -2.90 -6.92 1.39
N SER A 37 -2.37 -5.71 1.52
CA SER A 37 -1.33 -5.19 0.62
C SER A 37 -0.03 -5.98 0.74
N GLU A 38 0.36 -6.33 1.96
CA GLU A 38 1.53 -7.16 2.26
C GLU A 38 1.37 -8.54 1.62
N ARG A 39 0.26 -9.25 1.87
CA ARG A 39 0.00 -10.58 1.28
C ARG A 39 -0.02 -10.56 -0.24
N ALA A 40 -0.62 -9.53 -0.85
CA ALA A 40 -0.62 -9.36 -2.30
C ALA A 40 0.81 -9.21 -2.86
N THR A 41 1.66 -8.44 -2.16
CA THR A 41 3.05 -8.20 -2.58
C THR A 41 3.91 -9.44 -2.40
N THR A 42 3.82 -10.13 -1.26
CA THR A 42 4.61 -11.34 -0.98
C THR A 42 4.27 -12.48 -1.94
N SER A 43 2.97 -12.76 -2.17
CA SER A 43 2.58 -13.81 -3.13
C SER A 43 3.04 -13.48 -4.56
N LEU A 44 3.04 -12.20 -4.95
CA LEU A 44 3.55 -11.78 -6.26
C LEU A 44 5.06 -12.03 -6.39
N THR A 45 5.85 -11.73 -5.35
CA THR A 45 7.29 -12.00 -5.35
C THR A 45 7.60 -13.49 -5.32
N ASP A 46 6.83 -14.26 -4.55
CA ASP A 46 7.00 -15.72 -4.46
C ASP A 46 6.67 -16.41 -5.79
N CYS A 47 5.68 -15.92 -6.53
CA CYS A 47 5.40 -16.37 -7.90
C CYS A 47 6.64 -16.21 -8.80
N GLY A 48 7.25 -15.03 -8.80
CA GLY A 48 8.44 -14.75 -9.62
C GLY A 48 9.62 -15.65 -9.26
N SER A 49 9.87 -15.83 -7.97
CA SER A 49 10.93 -16.71 -7.46
C SER A 49 10.74 -18.16 -7.92
N ASN A 50 9.55 -18.73 -7.72
CA ASN A 50 9.26 -20.11 -8.12
C ASN A 50 9.33 -20.30 -9.65
N TYR A 51 8.95 -19.28 -10.43
CA TYR A 51 9.07 -19.34 -11.88
C TYR A 51 10.53 -19.32 -12.34
N GLU A 52 11.38 -18.47 -11.76
CA GLU A 52 12.81 -18.46 -12.06
C GLU A 52 13.49 -19.78 -11.65
N GLU A 53 13.08 -20.38 -10.53
CA GLU A 53 13.54 -21.71 -10.15
C GLU A 53 13.08 -22.80 -11.14
N ALA A 54 11.86 -22.68 -11.67
CA ALA A 54 11.37 -23.58 -12.71
C ALA A 54 12.21 -23.47 -13.99
N ARG A 55 12.69 -22.27 -14.35
CA ARG A 55 13.56 -22.09 -15.53
C ARG A 55 14.90 -22.83 -15.41
N GLY A 56 15.36 -23.10 -14.19
CA GLY A 56 16.53 -23.91 -13.90
C GLY A 56 16.23 -25.38 -13.58
N ALA A 57 15.02 -25.88 -13.88
CA ALA A 57 14.61 -27.22 -13.50
C ALA A 57 15.47 -28.33 -14.11
N GLU A 58 15.79 -29.34 -13.31
CA GLU A 58 16.65 -30.48 -13.70
C GLU A 58 15.89 -31.55 -14.50
N SER A 59 14.56 -31.48 -14.52
CA SER A 59 13.71 -32.41 -15.26
C SER A 59 12.35 -31.81 -15.63
N PRO A 60 11.62 -32.40 -16.59
CA PRO A 60 10.25 -31.97 -16.90
C PRO A 60 9.29 -32.08 -15.72
N ALA A 61 9.46 -33.08 -14.85
CA ALA A 61 8.62 -33.24 -13.66
C ALA A 61 8.88 -32.13 -12.63
N ASP A 62 10.14 -31.76 -12.43
CA ASP A 62 10.56 -30.65 -11.57
C ASP A 62 10.04 -29.30 -12.10
N PHE A 63 10.16 -29.08 -13.42
CA PHE A 63 9.60 -27.90 -14.08
C PHE A 63 8.10 -27.76 -13.82
N VAL A 64 7.33 -28.84 -14.01
CA VAL A 64 5.88 -28.86 -13.78
C VAL A 64 5.57 -28.62 -12.30
N HIS A 65 6.34 -29.20 -11.38
CA HIS A 65 6.15 -28.99 -9.96
C HIS A 65 6.34 -27.53 -9.56
N LYS A 66 7.48 -26.91 -9.91
CA LYS A 66 7.80 -25.50 -9.60
C LYS A 66 6.83 -24.53 -10.27
N THR A 67 6.44 -24.80 -11.52
CA THR A 67 5.42 -23.99 -12.22
C THR A 67 4.05 -24.07 -11.54
N ARG A 68 3.68 -25.22 -10.95
CA ARG A 68 2.43 -25.35 -10.17
C ARG A 68 2.47 -24.54 -8.88
N ILE A 69 3.64 -24.44 -8.24
CA ILE A 69 3.82 -23.56 -7.07
C ILE A 69 3.66 -22.10 -7.50
N ALA A 70 4.32 -21.66 -8.58
CA ALA A 70 4.13 -20.32 -9.11
C ALA A 70 2.64 -20.01 -9.41
N LEU A 71 1.91 -20.97 -10.01
CA LEU A 71 0.47 -20.83 -10.27
C LEU A 71 -0.36 -20.71 -8.98
N LYS A 72 0.00 -21.41 -7.90
CA LYS A 72 -0.63 -21.26 -6.58
C LYS A 72 -0.48 -19.82 -6.10
N GLU A 73 0.74 -19.27 -6.16
CA GLU A 73 1.02 -17.91 -5.69
C GLU A 73 0.27 -16.85 -6.51
N VAL A 74 0.19 -16.98 -7.85
CA VAL A 74 -0.64 -16.09 -8.70
C VAL A 74 -2.11 -16.13 -8.28
N ARG A 75 -2.64 -17.32 -7.93
CA ARG A 75 -4.03 -17.46 -7.48
C ARG A 75 -4.25 -16.77 -6.14
N GLU A 76 -3.30 -16.83 -5.23
CA GLU A 76 -3.32 -16.07 -3.98
C GLU A 76 -3.28 -14.57 -4.25
N THR A 77 -2.36 -14.07 -5.09
CA THR A 77 -2.30 -12.65 -5.46
C THR A 77 -3.63 -12.18 -6.05
N ARG A 78 -4.22 -12.95 -6.97
CA ARG A 78 -5.53 -12.65 -7.56
C ARG A 78 -6.64 -12.57 -6.51
N TYR A 79 -6.62 -13.45 -5.50
CA TYR A 79 -7.57 -13.39 -4.40
C TYR A 79 -7.42 -12.10 -3.59
N TRP A 80 -6.19 -11.74 -3.20
CA TRP A 80 -5.94 -10.52 -2.43
C TRP A 80 -6.30 -9.24 -3.17
N LEU A 81 -6.01 -9.17 -4.48
CA LEU A 81 -6.42 -8.04 -5.32
C LEU A 81 -7.93 -7.89 -5.42
N ARG A 82 -8.67 -9.00 -5.47
CA ARG A 82 -10.14 -8.98 -5.47
C ARG A 82 -10.70 -8.51 -4.13
N LEU A 83 -10.11 -8.97 -3.03
CA LEU A 83 -10.50 -8.55 -1.68
C LEU A 83 -10.19 -7.07 -1.44
N ALA A 84 -9.13 -6.53 -2.04
CA ALA A 84 -8.82 -5.10 -1.93
C ALA A 84 -9.79 -4.21 -2.74
N ALA A 85 -10.46 -4.77 -3.74
CA ALA A 85 -11.40 -4.07 -4.63
C ALA A 85 -12.88 -4.19 -4.19
N SER A 86 -13.17 -4.97 -3.15
CA SER A 86 -14.50 -5.11 -2.55
C SER A 86 -14.74 -4.08 -1.44
#